data_AF-A0A803MKH2-F1
#
_entry.id   AF-A0A803MKH2-F1
#
_cell.length_a   1.000
_cell.length_b   1.000
_cell.length_c   1.000
_cell.angle_alpha   90.00
_cell.angle_beta   90.00
_cell.angle_gamma   90.00
#
_symmetry.space_group_name_H-M   'P 1'
#
loop_
_entity.id
_entity.type
_entity.pdbx_description
1 polymer ?
#
loop_
_entity_poly.entity_id
_entity_poly.type
_entity_poly.pdbx_seq_one_letter_code
_entity_poly.pdbx_strand_id
1 'polypeptide(L)'
;MNMTLEATNALDPPIRRDEENRGFGENSNRWQVGNNGSIHSVVNGETTRDGEGKINILLAPLNVKSWKEAFGLAGDVMWKEIEEKFQVKEGSSYIKMQAFAIETMQRLYRLWKSRLHNYYKNGGCGQNDEERLKNPPPDLPQNQWKHCVERFSSEPVKAMSERNSRNRLSVKRTKHTTGNNSFAEAEHVLTCENNGVKPSADVIWLFEHTTKNKEGQLQWADDSRSKEIYDQLKVVVATHGESMTQEEILLDVLKPRSGYFRGKGTALRGYSKGTRKHLEQQKKIQEQDERIKELEETQEQTKKTATRDS
;
A
#
# COMPACT_ATOMS: atom_id res chain seq x y z
N MET A 1 -6.36 -8.20 -63.31
CA MET A 1 -5.31 -8.60 -62.34
C MET A 1 -5.38 -7.62 -61.19
N ASN A 2 -6.07 -8.02 -60.12
CA ASN A 2 -6.27 -7.24 -58.91
C ASN A 2 -5.42 -7.85 -57.80
N MET A 3 -4.70 -7.04 -57.02
CA MET A 3 -4.51 -7.27 -55.59
C MET A 3 -4.30 -5.92 -54.90
N THR A 4 -5.30 -5.53 -54.14
CA THR A 4 -5.36 -4.44 -53.17
C THR A 4 -4.75 -4.91 -51.85
N LEU A 5 -3.87 -4.09 -51.24
CA LEU A 5 -3.31 -4.31 -49.90
C LEU A 5 -4.29 -3.75 -48.87
N GLU A 6 -4.87 -4.62 -48.04
CA GLU A 6 -5.70 -4.25 -46.88
C GLU A 6 -4.84 -3.90 -45.66
N ALA A 7 -5.28 -2.84 -44.98
CA ALA A 7 -4.73 -2.32 -43.73
C ALA A 7 -5.05 -3.26 -42.56
N THR A 8 -4.04 -3.58 -41.75
CA THR A 8 -4.21 -4.35 -40.53
C THR A 8 -4.80 -3.48 -39.41
N ASN A 9 -5.92 -3.98 -38.86
CA ASN A 9 -6.75 -3.45 -37.79
C ASN A 9 -5.96 -2.88 -36.59
N ALA A 10 -6.00 -1.56 -36.44
CA ALA A 10 -5.82 -0.90 -35.16
C ALA A 10 -7.15 -0.98 -34.38
N LEU A 11 -7.15 -1.65 -33.23
CA LEU A 11 -8.29 -1.67 -32.32
C LEU A 11 -8.45 -0.27 -31.72
N ASP A 12 -9.48 0.45 -32.17
CA ASP A 12 -9.93 1.68 -31.51
C ASP A 12 -10.38 1.37 -30.06
N PRO A 13 -9.91 2.13 -29.05
CA PRO A 13 -10.32 1.91 -27.67
C PRO A 13 -11.81 2.23 -27.49
N PRO A 14 -12.54 1.45 -26.67
CA PRO A 14 -14.00 1.53 -26.60
C PRO A 14 -14.53 2.91 -26.21
N ILE A 15 -15.67 3.23 -26.81
CA ILE A 15 -16.47 4.45 -26.62
C ILE A 15 -16.92 4.52 -25.15
N ARG A 16 -16.50 5.56 -24.43
CA ARG A 16 -17.02 5.87 -23.08
C ARG A 16 -18.47 6.32 -23.23
N ARG A 17 -19.40 5.73 -22.48
CA ARG A 17 -20.77 6.25 -22.38
C ARG A 17 -20.75 7.66 -21.81
N ASP A 18 -21.56 8.52 -22.41
CA ASP A 18 -21.64 9.95 -22.18
C ASP A 18 -21.97 10.35 -20.73
N GLU A 19 -21.41 11.50 -20.36
CA GLU A 19 -21.66 12.25 -19.14
C GLU A 19 -23.08 12.83 -19.12
N GLU A 20 -24.03 12.17 -18.46
CA GLU A 20 -25.25 12.82 -17.97
C GLU A 20 -25.67 12.25 -16.61
N ASN A 21 -25.10 12.78 -15.52
CA ASN A 21 -25.91 13.21 -14.38
C ASN A 21 -25.09 14.04 -13.38
N ARG A 22 -25.65 15.21 -13.06
CA ARG A 22 -25.14 16.19 -12.10
C ARG A 22 -25.25 15.66 -10.67
N GLY A 23 -24.32 16.07 -9.82
CA GLY A 23 -24.48 16.06 -8.38
C GLY A 23 -23.18 16.36 -7.67
N PHE A 24 -23.02 17.59 -7.16
CA PHE A 24 -22.08 17.86 -6.08
C PHE A 24 -22.51 17.02 -4.87
N GLY A 25 -21.99 15.80 -4.81
CA GLY A 25 -22.20 14.86 -3.70
C GLY A 25 -20.98 14.91 -2.81
N GLU A 26 -21.13 15.59 -1.66
CA GLU A 26 -20.29 15.40 -0.49
C GLU A 26 -20.17 13.89 -0.23
N ASN A 27 -18.97 13.31 -0.43
CA ASN A 27 -18.78 11.89 -0.20
C ASN A 27 -18.65 11.63 1.30
N SER A 28 -19.82 11.54 1.93
CA SER A 28 -20.06 10.84 3.17
C SER A 28 -19.67 9.38 2.96
N ASN A 29 -18.59 8.93 3.60
CA ASN A 29 -18.38 7.52 3.86
C ASN A 29 -19.38 7.07 4.94
N ARG A 30 -20.67 7.02 4.58
CA ARG A 30 -21.74 6.45 5.39
C ARG A 30 -21.75 4.94 5.17
N TRP A 31 -20.94 4.23 5.95
CA TRP A 31 -21.22 2.83 6.25
C TRP A 31 -22.40 2.81 7.23
N GLN A 32 -23.60 2.50 6.75
CA GLN A 32 -24.72 2.18 7.64
C GLN A 32 -24.39 0.87 8.35
N VAL A 33 -24.05 0.98 9.63
CA VAL A 33 -23.90 -0.16 10.55
C VAL A 33 -25.25 -0.37 11.21
N GLY A 34 -25.90 -1.49 10.89
CA GLY A 34 -27.02 -2.00 11.68
C GLY A 34 -26.55 -2.27 13.10
N ASN A 35 -27.40 -1.91 14.07
CA ASN A 35 -27.28 -2.11 15.52
C ASN A 35 -26.27 -3.18 15.93
N ASN A 36 -25.04 -2.75 16.26
CA ASN A 36 -24.12 -3.35 17.23
C ASN A 36 -22.91 -2.41 17.34
N GLY A 37 -22.61 -1.94 18.56
CA GLY A 37 -21.65 -0.87 18.85
C GLY A 37 -20.30 -1.05 18.14
N SER A 38 -19.96 -0.08 17.30
CA SER A 38 -18.75 -0.08 16.48
C SER A 38 -17.53 0.41 17.29
N ILE A 39 -16.46 -0.38 17.31
CA ILE A 39 -15.13 -0.02 17.89
C ILE A 39 -14.45 1.12 17.08
N HIS A 40 -15.05 1.55 15.96
CA HIS A 40 -14.41 2.44 15.00
C HIS A 40 -14.61 3.95 15.24
N SER A 41 -15.33 4.38 16.28
CA SER A 41 -15.51 5.79 16.60
C SER A 41 -14.59 6.25 17.75
N VAL A 42 -13.33 6.58 17.45
CA VAL A 42 -12.48 7.33 18.39
C VAL A 42 -11.76 8.45 17.64
N VAL A 43 -12.44 9.59 17.56
CA VAL A 43 -11.86 10.90 17.25
C VAL A 43 -12.30 11.81 18.39
N ASN A 44 -11.36 12.27 19.21
CA ASN A 44 -11.69 13.17 20.32
C ASN A 44 -12.28 14.47 19.75
N GLY A 45 -13.51 14.79 20.15
CA GLY A 45 -14.13 16.07 19.84
C GLY A 45 -15.65 16.08 19.83
N GLU A 46 -16.32 15.00 19.41
CA GLU A 46 -17.79 14.93 19.48
C GLU A 46 -18.25 13.52 19.87
N THR A 47 -19.11 13.54 20.89
CA THR A 47 -19.78 12.45 21.57
C THR A 47 -20.55 11.59 20.57
N THR A 48 -20.25 10.29 20.47
CA THR A 48 -21.37 9.34 20.41
C THR A 48 -22.23 9.66 21.63
N ARG A 49 -23.54 9.80 21.45
CA ARG A 49 -24.54 10.38 22.37
C ARG A 49 -24.40 9.98 23.86
N ASP A 50 -23.65 8.92 24.16
CA ASP A 50 -23.53 8.32 25.50
C ASP A 50 -22.10 8.30 26.08
N GLY A 51 -21.06 8.86 25.45
CA GLY A 51 -19.71 8.98 26.07
C GLY A 51 -18.98 7.65 26.38
N GLU A 52 -19.61 6.50 26.13
CA GLU A 52 -19.20 5.17 26.57
C GLU A 52 -18.07 4.51 25.73
N GLY A 53 -17.50 5.16 24.71
CA GLY A 53 -16.59 4.51 23.75
C GLY A 53 -15.08 4.79 23.87
N LYS A 54 -14.64 5.69 24.76
CA LYS A 54 -13.23 6.14 24.78
C LYS A 54 -12.29 5.09 25.37
N ILE A 55 -11.28 4.66 24.61
CA ILE A 55 -10.06 4.02 25.18
C ILE A 55 -9.14 5.15 25.60
N ASN A 56 -8.62 5.10 26.83
CA ASN A 56 -7.78 6.17 27.37
C ASN A 56 -6.39 6.16 26.71
N ILE A 57 -6.28 6.83 25.57
CA ILE A 57 -5.03 6.92 24.80
C ILE A 57 -3.90 7.61 25.58
N LEU A 58 -4.21 8.32 26.67
CA LEU A 58 -3.25 8.97 27.54
C LEU A 58 -2.47 7.99 28.42
N LEU A 59 -2.95 6.75 28.57
CA LEU A 59 -2.23 5.68 29.24
C LEU A 59 -0.98 5.26 28.47
N ALA A 60 -1.00 5.39 27.13
CA ALA A 60 0.13 5.06 26.30
C ALA A 60 1.21 6.15 26.41
N PRO A 61 2.41 5.85 26.92
CA PRO A 61 3.44 6.86 27.12
C PRO A 61 3.89 7.51 25.79
N LEU A 62 4.11 8.82 25.82
CA LEU A 62 4.57 9.60 24.66
C LEU A 62 6.08 9.88 24.67
N ASN A 63 6.74 9.69 25.82
CA ASN A 63 8.18 9.82 26.00
C ASN A 63 9.00 8.68 25.35
N VAL A 64 8.34 7.69 24.76
CA VAL A 64 8.97 6.54 24.10
C VAL A 64 9.05 6.68 22.58
N LYS A 65 10.01 5.98 21.97
CA LYS A 65 10.27 6.11 20.52
C LYS A 65 9.31 5.28 19.68
N SER A 66 8.89 4.12 20.18
CA SER A 66 8.13 3.12 19.41
C SER A 66 6.85 2.65 20.11
N TRP A 67 5.89 2.14 19.33
CA TRP A 67 4.69 1.49 19.87
C TRP A 67 5.04 0.27 20.73
N LYS A 68 6.03 -0.52 20.32
CA LYS A 68 6.43 -1.74 21.05
C LYS A 68 6.85 -1.41 22.49
N GLU A 69 7.58 -0.32 22.65
CA GLU A 69 8.00 0.19 23.95
C GLU A 69 6.82 0.77 24.75
N ALA A 70 5.94 1.56 24.11
CA ALA A 70 4.73 2.07 24.76
C ALA A 70 3.81 0.95 25.26
N PHE A 71 3.60 -0.05 24.41
CA PHE A 71 2.79 -1.22 24.72
C PHE A 71 3.46 -2.11 25.78
N GLY A 72 4.78 -2.23 25.80
CA GLY A 72 5.48 -2.94 26.86
C GLY A 72 5.31 -2.30 28.25
N LEU A 73 5.10 -0.98 28.32
CA LEU A 73 4.93 -0.25 29.58
C LEU A 73 3.47 -0.19 30.07
N ALA A 74 2.52 -0.03 29.15
CA ALA A 74 1.13 0.24 29.49
C ALA A 74 0.12 -0.73 28.83
N GLY A 75 0.60 -1.71 28.06
CA GLY A 75 -0.23 -2.60 27.25
C GLY A 75 -1.21 -3.43 28.06
N ASP A 76 -0.75 -4.00 29.17
CA ASP A 76 -1.60 -4.82 30.04
C ASP A 76 -2.72 -3.98 30.68
N VAL A 77 -2.41 -2.77 31.14
CA VAL A 77 -3.39 -1.84 31.71
C VAL A 77 -4.42 -1.42 30.66
N MET A 78 -3.97 -1.06 29.46
CA MET A 78 -4.87 -0.69 28.35
C MET A 78 -5.73 -1.87 27.89
N TRP A 79 -5.18 -3.08 27.85
CA TRP A 79 -5.94 -4.29 27.51
C TRP A 79 -6.98 -4.60 28.58
N LYS A 80 -6.62 -4.50 29.86
CA LYS A 80 -7.54 -4.71 30.98
C LYS A 80 -8.73 -3.75 30.96
N GLU A 81 -8.52 -2.47 30.65
CA GLU A 81 -9.62 -1.52 30.46
C GLU A 81 -10.58 -1.96 29.33
N ILE A 82 -10.05 -2.47 28.22
CA ILE A 82 -10.86 -2.96 27.09
C ILE A 82 -11.62 -4.24 27.50
N GLU A 83 -10.93 -5.16 28.17
CA GLU A 83 -11.49 -6.42 28.65
C GLU A 83 -12.67 -6.19 29.61
N GLU A 84 -12.48 -5.34 30.62
CA GLU A 84 -13.52 -4.99 31.59
C GLU A 84 -14.70 -4.28 30.90
N LYS A 85 -14.40 -3.33 30.02
CA LYS A 85 -15.40 -2.49 29.36
C LYS A 85 -16.29 -3.27 28.39
N PHE A 86 -15.69 -4.15 27.58
CA PHE A 86 -16.43 -4.98 26.64
C PHE A 86 -16.86 -6.32 27.25
N GLN A 87 -16.58 -6.55 28.54
CA GLN A 87 -16.88 -7.77 29.27
C GLN A 87 -16.42 -9.01 28.49
N VAL A 88 -15.18 -8.95 27.98
CA VAL A 88 -14.64 -9.98 27.10
C VAL A 88 -14.45 -11.26 27.92
N LYS A 89 -15.23 -12.30 27.61
CA LYS A 89 -15.14 -13.59 28.29
C LYS A 89 -13.96 -14.41 27.78
N GLU A 90 -13.30 -15.12 28.67
CA GLU A 90 -12.33 -16.14 28.31
C GLU A 90 -13.00 -17.23 27.48
N GLY A 91 -12.43 -17.50 26.31
CA GLY A 91 -12.99 -18.44 25.33
C GLY A 91 -12.18 -18.46 24.05
N SER A 92 -12.66 -19.21 23.05
CA SER A 92 -11.95 -19.42 21.77
C SER A 92 -11.74 -18.14 20.95
N SER A 93 -12.56 -17.10 21.20
CA SER A 93 -12.44 -15.78 20.57
C SER A 93 -11.56 -14.80 21.34
N TYR A 94 -11.15 -15.10 22.58
CA TYR A 94 -10.42 -14.17 23.44
C TYR A 94 -9.11 -13.70 22.79
N ILE A 95 -8.29 -14.65 22.33
CA ILE A 95 -7.01 -14.37 21.68
C ILE A 95 -7.20 -13.54 20.40
N LYS A 96 -8.26 -13.81 19.63
CA LYS A 96 -8.58 -13.05 18.41
C LYS A 96 -8.99 -11.62 18.75
N MET A 97 -9.80 -11.44 19.79
CA MET A 97 -10.23 -10.12 20.27
C MET A 97 -9.04 -9.33 20.80
N GLN A 98 -8.16 -9.96 21.59
CA GLN A 98 -6.95 -9.35 22.10
C GLN A 98 -6.03 -8.89 20.97
N ALA A 99 -5.78 -9.74 19.96
CA ALA A 99 -4.97 -9.37 18.80
C ALA A 99 -5.57 -8.18 18.04
N PHE A 100 -6.88 -8.19 17.80
CA PHE A 100 -7.60 -7.09 17.13
C PHE A 100 -7.53 -5.78 17.94
N ALA A 101 -7.69 -5.85 19.26
CA ALA A 101 -7.59 -4.70 20.13
C ALA A 101 -6.18 -4.10 20.12
N ILE A 102 -5.14 -4.94 20.19
CA ILE A 102 -3.74 -4.50 20.12
C ILE A 102 -3.43 -3.78 18.80
N GLU A 103 -3.88 -4.33 17.67
CA GLU A 103 -3.73 -3.68 16.36
C GLU A 103 -4.46 -2.33 16.31
N THR A 104 -5.67 -2.28 16.86
CA THR A 104 -6.48 -1.06 16.93
C THR A 104 -5.80 0.00 17.80
N MET A 105 -5.32 -0.36 18.99
CA MET A 105 -4.57 0.53 19.88
C MET A 105 -3.31 1.07 19.20
N GLN A 106 -2.57 0.22 18.47
CA GLN A 106 -1.41 0.66 17.72
C GLN A 106 -1.77 1.72 16.66
N ARG A 107 -2.84 1.49 15.90
CA ARG A 107 -3.32 2.43 14.88
C ARG A 107 -3.71 3.76 15.50
N LEU A 108 -4.47 3.73 16.60
CA LEU A 108 -4.91 4.92 17.32
C LEU A 108 -3.72 5.70 17.90
N TYR A 109 -2.75 5.03 18.50
CA TYR A 109 -1.52 5.66 19.01
C TYR A 109 -0.74 6.40 17.92
N ARG A 110 -0.59 5.80 16.74
CA ARG A 110 0.06 6.45 15.58
C ARG A 110 -0.71 7.66 15.10
N LEU A 111 -2.04 7.55 15.00
CA LEU A 111 -2.92 8.66 14.61
C LEU A 111 -2.83 9.82 15.61
N TRP A 112 -2.83 9.51 16.90
CA TRP A 112 -2.71 10.50 17.97
C TRP A 112 -1.40 11.29 17.87
N LYS A 113 -0.26 10.61 17.72
CA LYS A 113 1.04 11.27 17.53
C LYS A 113 1.07 12.16 16.28
N SER A 114 0.42 11.73 15.20
CA SER A 114 0.28 12.55 14.00
C SER A 114 -0.53 13.82 14.26
N ARG A 115 -1.62 13.74 15.03
CA ARG A 115 -2.43 14.91 15.41
C ARG A 115 -1.65 15.87 16.29
N LEU A 116 -0.92 15.36 17.28
CA LEU A 116 -0.06 16.18 18.14
C LEU A 116 1.02 16.91 17.32
N HIS A 117 1.62 16.25 16.34
CA HIS A 117 2.59 16.88 15.46
C HIS A 117 1.96 17.92 14.52
N ASN A 118 0.73 17.70 14.05
CA ASN A 118 0.00 18.71 13.28
C ASN A 118 -0.37 19.93 14.14
N TYR A 119 -0.78 19.70 15.38
CA TYR A 119 -1.04 20.77 16.36
C TYR A 119 0.25 21.56 16.64
N TYR A 120 1.38 20.88 16.88
CA TYR A 120 2.70 21.52 17.04
C TYR A 120 3.08 22.42 15.85
N LYS A 121 2.75 22.00 14.61
CA LYS A 121 3.02 22.76 13.40
C LYS A 121 2.01 23.89 13.13
N ASN A 122 0.88 23.89 13.81
CA ASN A 122 -0.13 24.92 13.62
C ASN A 122 0.37 26.24 14.23
N GLY A 123 0.28 27.34 13.48
CA GLY A 123 0.67 28.67 13.96
C GLY A 123 -0.10 29.13 15.20
N GLY A 124 -1.30 28.59 15.44
CA GLY A 124 -2.07 28.83 16.66
C GLY A 124 -1.51 28.19 17.94
N CYS A 125 -0.61 27.20 17.82
CA CYS A 125 0.07 26.60 18.98
C CYS A 125 1.21 27.50 19.50
N GLY A 126 1.84 28.29 18.62
CA GLY A 126 2.98 29.15 18.93
C GLY A 126 4.02 29.17 17.81
N GLN A 127 4.76 30.28 17.72
CA GLN A 127 5.78 30.48 16.68
C GLN A 127 7.13 29.86 17.09
N ASN A 128 7.46 29.88 18.38
CA ASN A 128 8.64 29.27 18.96
C ASN A 128 8.28 28.14 19.94
N ASP A 129 9.26 27.33 20.32
CA ASP A 129 9.02 26.18 21.20
C ASP A 129 8.62 26.59 22.63
N GLU A 130 9.02 27.76 23.11
CA GLU A 130 8.63 28.28 24.43
C GLU A 130 7.14 28.64 24.50
N GLU A 131 6.62 29.29 23.45
CA GLU A 131 5.19 29.56 23.28
C GLU A 131 4.41 28.27 23.12
N ARG A 132 4.91 27.33 22.31
CA ARG A 132 4.26 26.02 22.10
C ARG A 132 4.15 25.25 23.41
N LEU A 133 5.17 25.29 24.26
CA LEU A 133 5.13 24.65 25.58
C LEU A 133 4.01 25.20 26.46
N LYS A 134 3.68 26.50 26.37
CA LYS A 134 2.62 27.13 27.18
C LYS A 134 1.21 26.81 26.69
N ASN A 135 1.08 26.30 25.47
CA ASN A 135 -0.20 26.03 24.81
C ASN A 135 -0.41 24.53 24.52
N PRO A 136 -0.49 23.66 25.53
CA PRO A 136 -0.78 22.24 25.32
C PRO A 136 -2.17 22.04 24.69
N PRO A 137 -2.39 20.95 23.94
CA PRO A 137 -3.74 20.52 23.56
C PRO A 137 -4.64 20.35 24.80
N PRO A 138 -5.95 20.67 24.72
CA PRO A 138 -6.85 20.66 25.87
C PRO A 138 -6.86 19.35 26.68
N ASP A 139 -6.76 18.21 25.99
CA ASP A 139 -6.83 16.88 26.59
C ASP A 139 -5.45 16.27 26.91
N LEU A 140 -4.35 16.99 26.72
CA LEU A 140 -2.99 16.46 26.91
C LEU A 140 -2.30 17.07 28.14
N PRO A 141 -1.91 16.24 29.13
CA PRO A 141 -1.15 16.72 30.28
C PRO A 141 0.15 17.44 29.89
N GLN A 142 0.46 18.52 30.60
CA GLN A 142 1.61 19.40 30.33
C GLN A 142 2.95 18.64 30.29
N ASN A 143 3.14 17.66 31.17
CA ASN A 143 4.34 16.81 31.21
C ASN A 143 4.50 15.98 29.93
N GLN A 144 3.40 15.38 29.42
CA GLN A 144 3.43 14.63 28.17
C GLN A 144 3.62 15.56 26.96
N TRP A 145 3.04 16.76 27.01
CA TRP A 145 3.22 17.77 25.96
C TRP A 145 4.68 18.24 25.86
N LYS A 146 5.34 18.47 26.99
CA LYS A 146 6.76 18.85 27.03
C LYS A 146 7.64 17.86 26.25
N HIS A 147 7.43 16.56 26.44
CA HIS A 147 8.15 15.52 25.69
C HIS A 147 7.84 15.53 24.19
N CYS A 148 6.60 15.87 23.81
CA CYS A 148 6.22 16.01 22.40
C CYS A 148 6.97 17.17 21.75
N VAL A 149 6.98 18.34 22.39
CA VAL A 149 7.68 19.54 21.89
C VAL A 149 9.18 19.26 21.75
N GLU A 150 9.83 18.73 22.79
CA GLU A 150 11.25 18.35 22.77
C GLU A 150 11.58 17.38 21.62
N ARG A 151 10.71 16.40 21.39
CA ARG A 151 10.90 15.44 20.31
C ARG A 151 10.69 16.07 18.94
N PHE A 152 9.65 16.88 18.76
CA PHE A 152 9.34 17.48 17.47
C PHE A 152 10.33 18.58 17.08
N SER A 153 10.91 19.27 18.06
CA SER A 153 11.97 20.25 17.85
C SER A 153 13.33 19.61 17.55
N SER A 154 13.52 18.33 17.87
CA SER A 154 14.77 17.63 17.59
C SER A 154 15.10 17.56 16.09
N GLU A 155 16.34 17.91 15.75
CA GLU A 155 16.88 17.84 14.38
C GLU A 155 16.67 16.50 13.66
N PRO A 156 16.87 15.32 14.28
CA PRO A 156 16.62 14.05 13.57
C PRO A 156 15.17 13.89 13.15
N VAL A 157 14.21 14.37 13.95
CA VAL A 157 12.77 14.29 13.62
C VAL A 157 12.40 15.30 12.54
N LYS A 158 12.93 16.53 12.60
CA LYS A 158 12.76 17.54 11.55
C LYS A 158 13.30 17.05 10.21
N ALA A 159 14.56 16.59 10.18
CA ALA A 159 15.19 16.09 8.96
C ALA A 159 14.42 14.90 8.36
N MET A 160 13.90 14.01 9.20
CA MET A 160 13.05 12.90 8.76
C MET A 160 11.71 13.40 8.18
N SER A 161 11.05 14.34 8.87
CA SER A 161 9.78 14.95 8.42
C SER A 161 9.96 15.65 7.07
N GLU A 162 11.02 16.43 6.89
CA GLU A 162 11.32 17.13 5.64
C GLU A 162 11.60 16.16 4.50
N ARG A 163 12.44 15.14 4.74
CA ARG A 163 12.70 14.08 3.77
C ARG A 163 11.40 13.40 3.35
N ASN A 164 10.55 13.05 4.31
CA ASN A 164 9.26 12.43 4.03
C ASN A 164 8.31 13.37 3.27
N SER A 165 8.34 14.67 3.58
CA SER A 165 7.55 15.67 2.86
C SER A 165 8.02 15.81 1.40
N ARG A 166 9.33 15.91 1.19
CA ARG A 166 9.95 15.94 -0.15
C ARG A 166 9.63 14.67 -0.95
N ASN A 167 9.69 13.51 -0.29
CA ASN A 167 9.29 12.25 -0.91
C ASN A 167 7.79 12.22 -1.25
N ARG A 168 6.95 12.86 -0.42
CA ARG A 168 5.51 12.98 -0.67
C ARG A 168 5.22 13.86 -1.89
N LEU A 169 6.01 14.90 -2.09
CA LEU A 169 5.89 15.87 -3.19
C LEU A 169 6.74 15.49 -4.41
N SER A 170 7.43 14.35 -4.37
CA SER A 170 8.32 13.95 -5.45
C SER A 170 7.56 13.70 -6.75
N VAL A 171 8.05 14.30 -7.83
CA VAL A 171 7.61 14.10 -9.22
C VAL A 171 7.81 12.63 -9.67
N LYS A 172 8.62 11.86 -8.94
CA LYS A 172 8.84 10.43 -9.22
C LYS A 172 7.62 9.54 -8.89
N ARG A 173 6.52 10.10 -8.40
CA ARG A 173 5.28 9.36 -8.13
C ARG A 173 4.39 9.36 -9.37
N THR A 174 3.98 8.16 -9.79
CA THR A 174 2.95 7.99 -10.81
C THR A 174 1.56 8.30 -10.24
N LYS A 175 0.75 8.99 -11.02
CA LYS A 175 -0.66 9.27 -10.70
C LYS A 175 -1.55 8.34 -11.53
N HIS A 176 -2.59 7.79 -10.92
CA HIS A 176 -3.60 7.00 -11.63
C HIS A 176 -4.87 7.83 -11.87
N THR A 177 -5.70 7.36 -12.79
CA THR A 177 -6.92 8.00 -13.30
C THR A 177 -8.15 7.09 -13.20
N THR A 178 -8.01 5.94 -12.52
CA THR A 178 -9.10 4.97 -12.30
C THR A 178 -10.21 5.48 -11.36
N GLY A 179 -10.05 6.68 -10.80
CA GLY A 179 -11.02 7.26 -9.88
C GLY A 179 -11.20 6.41 -8.62
N ASN A 180 -12.46 6.08 -8.31
CA ASN A 180 -12.82 5.23 -7.17
C ASN A 180 -12.61 3.74 -7.43
N ASN A 181 -12.43 3.33 -8.70
CA ASN A 181 -12.17 1.94 -9.02
C ASN A 181 -10.77 1.57 -8.56
N SER A 182 -10.69 0.48 -7.81
CA SER A 182 -9.41 -0.15 -7.51
C SER A 182 -8.75 -0.65 -8.80
N PHE A 183 -7.44 -0.85 -8.76
CA PHE A 183 -6.70 -1.38 -9.89
C PHE A 183 -7.18 -2.78 -10.31
N ALA A 184 -7.58 -3.62 -9.35
CA ALA A 184 -8.15 -4.93 -9.65
C ALA A 184 -9.51 -4.82 -10.36
N GLU A 185 -10.35 -3.86 -9.96
CA GLU A 185 -11.62 -3.59 -10.65
C GLU A 185 -11.39 -3.01 -12.05
N ALA A 186 -10.42 -2.10 -12.21
CA ALA A 186 -10.04 -1.56 -13.51
C ALA A 186 -9.55 -2.68 -14.46
N GLU A 187 -8.67 -3.56 -13.98
CA GLU A 187 -8.22 -4.73 -14.73
C GLU A 187 -9.36 -5.68 -15.09
N HIS A 188 -10.29 -5.90 -14.15
CA HIS A 188 -11.46 -6.75 -14.38
C HIS A 188 -12.38 -6.16 -15.46
N VAL A 189 -12.69 -4.87 -15.39
CA VAL A 189 -13.48 -4.16 -16.41
C VAL A 189 -12.83 -4.30 -17.78
N LEU A 190 -11.53 -4.03 -17.88
CA LEU A 190 -10.78 -4.18 -19.13
C LEU A 190 -10.80 -5.62 -19.67
N THR A 191 -10.73 -6.61 -18.78
CA THR A 191 -10.79 -8.03 -19.16
C THR A 191 -12.17 -8.39 -19.69
N CYS A 192 -13.25 -7.93 -19.05
CA CYS A 192 -14.61 -8.13 -19.52
C CYS A 192 -14.85 -7.47 -20.89
N GLU A 193 -14.37 -6.24 -21.08
CA GLU A 193 -14.46 -5.52 -22.36
C GLU A 193 -13.64 -6.21 -23.47
N ASN A 194 -12.56 -6.89 -23.10
CA ASN A 194 -11.71 -7.64 -24.02
C ASN A 194 -12.11 -9.13 -24.12
N ASN A 195 -13.42 -9.41 -24.18
CA ASN A 195 -13.99 -10.75 -24.36
C ASN A 195 -13.51 -11.80 -23.32
N GLY A 196 -13.22 -11.36 -22.08
CA GLY A 196 -12.71 -12.22 -21.02
C GLY A 196 -11.21 -12.51 -21.08
N VAL A 197 -10.49 -11.95 -22.06
CA VAL A 197 -9.03 -12.09 -22.16
C VAL A 197 -8.35 -10.91 -21.49
N LYS A 198 -7.44 -11.17 -20.55
CA LYS A 198 -6.73 -10.10 -19.84
C LYS A 198 -5.82 -9.33 -20.83
N PRO A 199 -5.91 -7.99 -20.94
CA PRO A 199 -5.03 -7.22 -21.81
C PRO A 199 -3.57 -7.22 -21.34
N SER A 200 -2.66 -6.84 -22.23
CA SER A 200 -1.23 -6.75 -21.92
C SER A 200 -0.89 -5.65 -20.90
N ALA A 201 0.27 -5.76 -20.27
CA ALA A 201 0.72 -4.88 -19.19
C ALA A 201 0.74 -3.40 -19.58
N ASP A 202 1.15 -3.10 -20.82
CA ASP A 202 1.22 -1.75 -21.38
C ASP A 202 -0.17 -1.15 -21.62
N VAL A 203 -1.14 -1.94 -22.09
CA VAL A 203 -2.53 -1.50 -22.30
C VAL A 203 -3.21 -1.16 -20.98
N ILE A 204 -3.06 -2.04 -19.98
CA ILE A 204 -3.59 -1.80 -18.63
C ILE A 204 -2.94 -0.55 -18.03
N TRP A 205 -1.62 -0.40 -18.15
CA TRP A 205 -0.91 0.77 -17.65
C TRP A 205 -1.40 2.07 -18.30
N LEU A 206 -1.57 2.06 -19.62
CA LEU A 206 -2.10 3.19 -20.38
C LEU A 206 -3.49 3.60 -19.85
N PHE A 207 -4.39 2.64 -19.69
CA PHE A 207 -5.73 2.90 -19.16
C PHE A 207 -5.71 3.51 -17.76
N GLU A 208 -4.88 2.96 -16.87
CA GLU A 208 -4.81 3.41 -15.48
C GLU A 208 -4.19 4.81 -15.33
N HIS A 209 -3.33 5.23 -16.26
CA HIS A 209 -2.51 6.45 -16.12
C HIS A 209 -2.83 7.52 -17.17
N THR A 210 -3.90 7.35 -17.96
CA THR A 210 -4.36 8.36 -18.92
C THR A 210 -5.86 8.63 -18.79
N THR A 211 -6.26 9.86 -19.11
CA THR A 211 -7.66 10.24 -19.27
C THR A 211 -7.93 10.79 -20.65
N LYS A 212 -9.17 10.69 -21.14
CA LYS A 212 -9.59 11.41 -22.35
C LYS A 212 -9.89 12.87 -21.98
N ASN A 213 -9.37 13.82 -22.76
CA ASN A 213 -9.72 15.24 -22.64
C ASN A 213 -11.10 15.52 -23.27
N LYS A 214 -11.55 16.79 -23.23
CA LYS A 214 -12.83 17.21 -23.84
C LYS A 214 -12.91 16.97 -25.35
N GLU A 215 -11.76 16.79 -26.01
CA GLU A 215 -11.61 16.54 -27.44
C GLU A 215 -11.45 15.03 -27.74
N GLY A 216 -11.54 14.16 -26.73
CA GLY A 216 -11.39 12.71 -26.86
C GLY A 216 -9.94 12.20 -26.92
N GLN A 217 -8.94 13.09 -26.86
CA GLN A 217 -7.52 12.72 -26.90
C GLN A 217 -7.01 12.22 -25.54
N LEU A 218 -6.13 11.23 -25.55
CA LEU A 218 -5.50 10.71 -24.34
C LEU A 218 -4.46 11.70 -23.78
N GLN A 219 -4.63 12.03 -22.51
CA GLN A 219 -3.73 12.87 -21.73
C GLN A 219 -3.19 12.08 -20.53
N TRP A 220 -1.88 12.14 -20.32
CA TRP A 220 -1.23 11.51 -19.18
C TRP A 220 -1.61 12.20 -17.86
N ALA A 221 -1.77 11.40 -16.81
CA ALA A 221 -2.10 11.87 -15.46
C ALA A 221 -0.95 12.66 -14.81
N ASP A 222 0.28 12.37 -15.22
CA ASP A 222 1.49 13.07 -14.83
C ASP A 222 2.28 13.54 -16.05
N ASP A 223 3.19 14.48 -15.83
CA ASP A 223 3.84 15.23 -16.91
C ASP A 223 4.89 14.40 -17.67
N SER A 224 5.42 13.31 -17.09
CA SER A 224 6.50 12.55 -17.75
C SER A 224 6.66 11.09 -17.30
N ARG A 225 6.49 10.78 -16.01
CA ARG A 225 6.92 9.48 -15.47
C ARG A 225 6.08 8.31 -15.94
N SER A 226 4.76 8.47 -16.03
CA SER A 226 3.86 7.41 -16.49
C SER A 226 4.08 7.09 -17.97
N LYS A 227 4.41 8.11 -18.78
CA LYS A 227 4.78 7.94 -20.18
C LYS A 227 6.10 7.18 -20.34
N GLU A 228 7.15 7.55 -19.60
CA GLU A 228 8.43 6.81 -19.62
C GLU A 228 8.27 5.33 -19.27
N ILE A 229 7.42 5.02 -18.28
CA ILE A 229 7.15 3.63 -17.88
C ILE A 229 6.40 2.89 -19.00
N TYR A 230 5.41 3.54 -19.61
CA TYR A 230 4.67 2.97 -20.71
C TYR A 230 5.57 2.65 -21.91
N ASP A 231 6.47 3.56 -22.28
CA ASP A 231 7.42 3.34 -23.37
C ASP A 231 8.34 2.15 -23.08
N GLN A 232 8.76 1.97 -21.83
CA GLN A 232 9.53 0.79 -21.40
C GLN A 232 8.68 -0.50 -21.43
N LEU A 233 7.42 -0.43 -20.97
CA LEU A 233 6.51 -1.57 -21.01
C LEU A 233 6.27 -2.05 -22.44
N LYS A 234 6.08 -1.14 -23.40
CA LYS A 234 5.94 -1.50 -24.81
C LYS A 234 7.11 -2.31 -25.34
N VAL A 235 8.34 -1.89 -25.02
CA VAL A 235 9.55 -2.60 -25.44
C VAL A 235 9.60 -4.00 -24.83
N VAL A 236 9.36 -4.12 -23.53
CA VAL A 236 9.43 -5.43 -22.84
C VAL A 236 8.32 -6.37 -23.30
N VAL A 237 7.09 -5.87 -23.49
CA VAL A 237 5.96 -6.66 -24.03
C VAL A 237 6.27 -7.13 -25.45
N ALA A 238 6.86 -6.28 -26.29
CA ALA A 238 7.23 -6.69 -27.65
C ALA A 238 8.32 -7.77 -27.68
N THR A 239 9.26 -7.76 -26.73
CA THR A 239 10.37 -8.72 -26.68
C THR A 239 10.01 -10.02 -25.93
N HIS A 240 9.22 -9.94 -24.85
CA HIS A 240 9.00 -11.04 -23.90
C HIS A 240 7.52 -11.29 -23.57
N GLY A 241 6.58 -10.69 -24.30
CA GLY A 241 5.14 -10.73 -23.96
C GLY A 241 4.53 -12.14 -23.93
N GLU A 242 5.09 -13.09 -24.68
CA GLU A 242 4.63 -14.49 -24.69
C GLU A 242 5.33 -15.38 -23.64
N SER A 243 6.49 -14.97 -23.14
CA SER A 243 7.33 -15.77 -22.24
C SER A 243 7.27 -15.34 -20.78
N MET A 244 6.89 -14.09 -20.52
CA MET A 244 6.80 -13.52 -19.17
C MET A 244 5.36 -13.20 -18.79
N THR A 245 5.04 -13.47 -17.52
CA THR A 245 3.77 -13.01 -16.94
C THR A 245 3.71 -11.49 -16.83
N GLN A 246 2.51 -10.92 -16.76
CA GLN A 246 2.30 -9.47 -16.63
C GLN A 246 3.04 -8.91 -15.40
N GLU A 247 3.02 -9.65 -14.29
CA GLU A 247 3.70 -9.31 -13.05
C GLU A 247 5.22 -9.24 -13.24
N GLU A 248 5.81 -10.18 -13.98
CA GLU A 248 7.24 -10.21 -14.25
C GLU A 248 7.67 -9.05 -15.17
N ILE A 249 6.87 -8.73 -16.19
CA ILE A 249 7.09 -7.57 -17.07
C ILE A 249 7.06 -6.27 -16.24
N LEU A 250 6.07 -6.13 -15.36
CA LEU A 250 5.97 -4.97 -14.47
C LEU A 250 7.14 -4.91 -13.47
N LEU A 251 7.59 -6.04 -12.94
CA LEU A 251 8.74 -6.12 -12.04
C LEU A 251 10.03 -5.66 -12.71
N ASP A 252 10.23 -6.00 -13.98
CA ASP A 252 11.40 -5.60 -14.76
C ASP A 252 11.42 -4.08 -14.98
N VAL A 253 10.31 -3.52 -15.48
CA VAL A 253 10.21 -2.08 -15.80
C VAL A 253 10.18 -1.20 -14.56
N LEU A 254 9.37 -1.52 -13.55
CA LEU A 254 9.22 -0.69 -12.35
C LEU A 254 10.39 -0.83 -11.38
N LYS A 255 11.16 -1.91 -11.54
CA LYS A 255 12.28 -2.35 -10.69
C LYS A 255 11.84 -2.70 -9.26
N PRO A 256 12.39 -3.75 -8.64
CA PRO A 256 12.02 -4.14 -7.28
C PRO A 256 12.19 -3.01 -6.25
N ARG A 257 11.18 -2.81 -5.40
CA ARG A 257 11.22 -1.88 -4.26
C ARG A 257 10.79 -2.58 -2.98
N SER A 258 11.20 -2.06 -1.82
CA SER A 258 10.67 -2.57 -0.55
C SER A 258 9.21 -2.17 -0.38
N GLY A 259 8.37 -3.12 0.02
CA GLY A 259 6.93 -2.91 0.23
C GLY A 259 6.11 -3.12 -1.03
N TYR A 260 4.94 -2.49 -1.11
CA TYR A 260 4.04 -2.58 -2.27
C TYR A 260 4.47 -1.64 -3.39
N PHE A 261 4.28 -2.06 -4.64
CA PHE A 261 4.42 -1.16 -5.80
C PHE A 261 3.39 -0.04 -5.69
N ARG A 262 3.87 1.21 -5.67
CA ARG A 262 3.00 2.37 -5.68
C ARG A 262 2.49 2.57 -7.11
N GLY A 263 1.18 2.72 -7.29
CA GLY A 263 0.55 2.90 -8.60
C GLY A 263 0.00 1.62 -9.23
N LYS A 264 0.06 0.47 -8.53
CA LYS A 264 -0.68 -0.75 -8.87
C LYS A 264 -1.27 -1.28 -7.56
N GLY A 265 -2.60 -1.35 -7.49
CA GLY A 265 -3.35 -1.74 -6.28
C GLY A 265 -3.30 -3.23 -5.99
N THR A 266 -2.71 -4.01 -6.90
CA THR A 266 -2.38 -5.40 -6.69
C THR A 266 -1.23 -5.50 -5.70
N ALA A 267 -1.38 -6.41 -4.74
CA ALA A 267 -0.43 -6.73 -3.67
C ALA A 267 0.87 -7.39 -4.20
N LEU A 268 1.41 -6.92 -5.32
CA LEU A 268 2.78 -7.18 -5.74
C LEU A 268 3.68 -6.57 -4.67
N ARG A 269 4.04 -7.40 -3.69
CA ARG A 269 5.16 -7.12 -2.81
C ARG A 269 6.36 -7.06 -3.71
N GLY A 270 6.96 -5.89 -3.84
CA GLY A 270 8.30 -5.83 -4.38
C GLY A 270 9.16 -6.74 -3.51
N TYR A 271 9.74 -7.75 -4.14
CA TYR A 271 10.69 -8.63 -3.47
C TYR A 271 11.71 -7.73 -2.80
N SER A 272 11.73 -7.76 -1.46
CA SER A 272 12.78 -7.04 -0.74
C SER A 272 14.13 -7.51 -1.29
N LYS A 273 15.18 -6.70 -1.20
CA LYS A 273 16.52 -7.15 -1.62
C LYS A 273 16.91 -8.52 -1.02
N GLY A 274 16.38 -8.86 0.16
CA GLY A 274 16.57 -10.17 0.79
C GLY A 274 15.78 -11.30 0.12
N THR A 275 14.51 -11.05 -0.26
CA THR A 275 13.67 -12.05 -0.93
C THR A 275 14.14 -12.35 -2.34
N ARG A 276 14.71 -11.37 -3.07
CA ARG A 276 15.33 -11.58 -4.38
C ARG A 276 16.55 -12.51 -4.31
N LYS A 277 17.45 -12.27 -3.34
CA LYS A 277 18.61 -13.15 -3.10
C LYS A 277 18.17 -14.59 -2.81
N HIS A 278 17.09 -14.76 -2.05
CA HIS A 278 16.53 -16.06 -1.75
C HIS A 278 15.96 -16.75 -3.00
N LEU A 279 15.22 -16.03 -3.84
CA LEU A 279 14.67 -16.59 -5.08
C LEU A 279 15.77 -16.92 -6.11
N GLU A 280 16.79 -16.06 -6.23
CA GLU A 280 17.97 -16.32 -7.05
C GLU A 280 18.77 -17.51 -6.53
N GLN A 281 18.88 -17.68 -5.21
CA GLN A 281 19.44 -18.88 -4.59
C GLN A 281 18.59 -20.11 -4.89
N GLN A 282 17.27 -20.05 -4.78
CA GLN A 282 16.39 -21.16 -5.09
C GLN A 282 16.47 -21.58 -6.57
N LYS A 283 16.50 -20.63 -7.50
CA LYS A 283 16.71 -20.92 -8.92
C LYS A 283 18.05 -21.59 -9.18
N LYS A 284 19.12 -21.13 -8.51
CA LYS A 284 20.44 -21.77 -8.60
C LYS A 284 20.46 -23.17 -8.00
N ILE A 285 19.74 -23.40 -6.90
CA ILE A 285 19.61 -24.73 -6.29
C ILE A 285 18.87 -25.67 -7.25
N GLN A 286 17.76 -25.22 -7.84
CA GLN A 286 17.02 -26.02 -8.84
C GLN A 286 17.88 -26.39 -10.05
N GLU A 287 18.63 -25.43 -10.61
CA GLU A 287 19.54 -25.69 -11.73
C GLU A 287 20.68 -26.66 -11.35
N GLN A 288 21.15 -26.60 -10.10
CA GLN A 288 22.13 -27.56 -9.58
C GLN A 288 21.54 -28.96 -9.41
N ASP A 289 20.32 -29.07 -8.89
CA ASP A 289 19.62 -30.34 -8.69
C ASP A 289 19.35 -31.04 -10.04
N GLU A 290 18.96 -30.28 -11.07
CA GLU A 290 18.79 -30.79 -12.44
C GLU A 290 20.11 -31.33 -13.01
N ARG A 291 21.21 -30.60 -12.86
CA ARG A 291 22.54 -31.07 -13.30
C ARG A 291 23.02 -32.31 -12.55
N ILE A 292 22.75 -32.39 -11.24
CA ILE A 292 23.08 -33.57 -10.43
C ILE A 292 22.32 -34.78 -10.97
N LYS A 293 21.02 -34.62 -11.26
CA LYS A 293 20.20 -35.69 -11.81
C LYS A 293 20.71 -36.19 -13.16
N GLU A 294 21.09 -35.29 -14.07
CA GLU A 294 21.69 -35.66 -15.37
C GLU A 294 23.03 -36.41 -15.20
N LEU A 295 23.85 -35.99 -14.23
CA LEU A 295 25.11 -36.67 -13.90
C LEU A 295 24.90 -38.07 -13.29
N GLU A 296 23.85 -38.24 -12.48
CA GLU A 296 23.49 -39.55 -11.92
C GLU A 296 22.98 -40.50 -13.01
N GLU A 297 22.13 -40.02 -13.92
CA GLU A 297 21.62 -40.80 -15.06
C GLU A 297 22.75 -41.24 -16.01
N THR A 298 23.72 -40.35 -16.28
CA THR A 298 24.89 -40.69 -17.11
C THR A 298 25.86 -41.65 -16.40
N GLN A 299 26.04 -41.54 -15.09
CA GLN A 299 26.82 -42.51 -14.30
C GLN A 299 26.14 -43.88 -14.26
N GLU A 300 24.82 -43.94 -14.18
CA GLU A 300 24.09 -45.20 -14.17
C GLU A 300 24.12 -45.90 -15.53
N GLN A 301 24.01 -45.13 -16.62
CA GLN A 301 24.16 -45.64 -17.98
C GLN A 301 25.58 -46.18 -18.23
N THR A 302 26.62 -45.46 -17.80
CA THR A 302 28.02 -45.90 -17.97
C THR A 302 28.37 -47.14 -17.15
N LYS A 303 27.81 -47.29 -15.94
CA LYS A 303 27.94 -48.52 -15.13
C LYS A 303 27.22 -49.71 -15.77
N LYS A 304 26.04 -49.49 -16.34
CA LYS A 304 25.27 -50.53 -17.06
C LYS A 304 25.94 -50.99 -18.36
N THR A 305 26.64 -50.10 -19.06
CA THR A 305 27.44 -50.48 -20.24
C THR A 305 28.70 -51.23 -19.84
N ALA A 306 29.40 -50.81 -18.77
CA ALA A 306 30.61 -51.47 -18.30
C ALA A 306 30.38 -52.90 -17.76
N THR A 307 29.20 -53.19 -17.21
CA THR A 307 28.83 -54.54 -16.74
C THR A 307 28.32 -55.47 -17.85
N ARG A 308 28.04 -54.94 -19.04
CA ARG A 308 27.57 -55.72 -20.19
C ARG A 308 28.72 -56.20 -21.10
N ASP A 309 29.88 -55.56 -21.00
CA ASP A 309 31.10 -55.87 -21.75
C ASP A 309 32.15 -56.68 -20.95
N SER A 310 31.81 -57.14 -19.73
CA SER A 310 32.58 -58.09 -18.92
C SER A 310 31.87 -59.44 -18.84
#